data_AF-A0A2V8UH91-F1
#
_entry.id   AF-A0A2V8UH91-F1
#
_cell.length_a   1.000
_cell.length_b   1.000
_cell.length_c   1.000
_cell.angle_alpha   90.00
_cell.angle_beta   90.00
_cell.angle_gamma   90.00
#
_symmetry.space_group_name_H-M   'P 1'
#
loop_
_entity.id
_entity.type
_entity.pdbx_description
1 polymer ?
#
loop_
_entity_poly.entity_id
_entity_poly.type
_entity_poly.pdbx_seq_one_letter_code
_entity_poly.pdbx_strand_id
1 'polypeptide(L)'
;MFGVLLAQSDKERALMLPSPVRLSGVVTDNDGRRLSDVWINHTGARLENVKTDSQGRFDIETRAPAIVFRKHGFQSKYCRVSGDRPLSVILTGPALQAKVCGAFSNCVLLKGFMSWFCLPKVPGVTVSKQDNDIDYGQRLFWVRTQSGRAGIQHAAGPMWGPGLPFDEDVWAARDYAETAYIDSEGLSS
;
A
#
# COMPACT_ATOMS: atom_id res chain seq x y z
N MET A 1 21.07 5.08 16.75
CA MET A 1 21.02 4.41 15.44
C MET A 1 21.04 2.90 15.68
N PHE A 2 19.87 2.30 15.82
CA PHE A 2 19.70 0.84 15.82
C PHE A 2 18.73 0.54 14.69
N GLY A 3 19.29 0.31 13.49
CA GLY A 3 18.52 -0.28 12.41
C GLY A 3 18.32 -1.75 12.77
N VAL A 4 17.15 -2.09 13.28
CA VAL A 4 16.75 -3.50 13.33
C VAL A 4 16.65 -3.94 11.87
N LEU A 5 17.66 -4.67 11.41
CA LEU A 5 17.50 -5.64 10.34
C LEU A 5 16.36 -6.55 10.79
N LEU A 6 15.11 -6.20 10.48
CA LEU A 6 14.00 -7.13 10.64
C LEU A 6 14.37 -8.28 9.70
N ALA A 7 14.83 -9.43 10.18
CA ALA A 7 14.91 -10.58 9.29
C ALA A 7 13.50 -10.80 8.71
N GLN A 8 13.39 -11.24 7.45
CA GLN A 8 12.09 -11.70 6.94
C GLN A 8 11.50 -12.69 7.94
N SER A 9 10.24 -12.52 8.30
CA SER A 9 9.62 -13.40 9.29
C SER A 9 9.54 -14.83 8.74
N ASP A 10 9.50 -15.85 9.60
CA ASP A 10 9.32 -17.23 9.15
C ASP A 10 8.00 -17.41 8.39
N LYS A 11 7.00 -16.57 8.71
CA LYS A 11 5.71 -16.50 8.03
C LYS A 11 5.84 -15.91 6.62
N GLU A 12 6.65 -14.86 6.42
CA GLU A 12 6.96 -14.33 5.09
C GLU A 12 7.66 -15.38 4.23
N ARG A 13 8.69 -16.03 4.77
CA ARG A 13 9.46 -17.05 4.05
C ARG A 13 8.61 -18.24 3.63
N ALA A 14 7.68 -18.67 4.47
CA ALA A 14 6.76 -19.77 4.16
C ALA A 14 5.77 -19.44 3.03
N LEU A 15 5.52 -18.16 2.76
CA LEU A 15 4.62 -17.70 1.69
C LEU A 15 5.32 -17.47 0.35
N MET A 16 6.66 -17.39 0.34
CA MET A 16 7.41 -17.15 -0.89
C MET A 16 7.35 -18.32 -1.86
N LEU A 17 7.46 -17.99 -3.15
CA LEU A 17 7.68 -18.98 -4.19
C LEU A 17 9.02 -19.72 -3.93
N PRO A 18 9.07 -21.03 -4.23
CA PRO A 18 10.25 -21.85 -4.00
C PRO A 18 11.46 -21.40 -4.84
N SER A 19 11.21 -20.76 -5.99
CA SER A 19 12.24 -20.20 -6.85
C SER A 19 11.80 -18.83 -7.40
N PRO A 20 12.75 -17.95 -7.76
CA PRO A 20 12.43 -16.70 -8.45
C PRO A 20 11.71 -16.97 -9.78
N VAL A 21 10.78 -16.08 -10.12
CA VAL A 21 10.08 -16.08 -11.40
C VAL A 21 10.24 -14.71 -12.05
N ARG A 22 10.31 -14.69 -13.38
CA ARG A 22 10.43 -13.48 -14.18
C ARG A 22 9.07 -13.05 -14.72
N LEU A 23 8.69 -11.82 -14.42
CA LEU A 23 7.45 -11.21 -14.88
C LEU A 23 7.79 -10.01 -15.75
N SER A 24 7.28 -9.99 -16.97
CA SER A 24 7.38 -8.82 -17.85
C SER A 24 6.00 -8.46 -18.35
N GLY A 25 5.82 -7.23 -18.82
CA GLY A 25 4.50 -6.82 -19.24
C GLY A 25 4.36 -5.35 -19.55
N VAL A 26 3.11 -4.94 -19.69
CA VAL A 26 2.75 -3.55 -19.92
C VAL A 26 1.54 -3.16 -19.09
N VAL A 27 1.56 -1.94 -18.57
CA VAL A 27 0.47 -1.35 -17.80
C VAL A 27 -0.24 -0.28 -18.63
N THR A 28 -1.57 -0.33 -18.64
CA THR A 28 -2.45 0.63 -19.33
C THR A 28 -3.57 1.15 -18.45
N ASP A 29 -4.19 2.26 -18.84
CA ASP A 29 -5.49 2.68 -18.32
C ASP A 29 -6.65 1.96 -19.03
N ASN A 30 -7.89 2.29 -18.65
CA ASN A 30 -9.11 1.75 -19.26
C ASN A 30 -9.28 2.14 -20.75
N ASP A 31 -8.63 3.20 -21.20
CA ASP A 31 -8.66 3.67 -22.59
C ASP A 31 -7.53 3.04 -23.44
N GLY A 32 -6.73 2.16 -22.83
CA GLY A 32 -5.58 1.51 -23.47
C GLY A 32 -4.32 2.38 -23.54
N ARG A 33 -4.31 3.56 -22.92
CA ARG A 33 -3.10 4.41 -22.86
C ARG A 33 -2.07 3.77 -21.95
N ARG A 34 -0.80 3.80 -22.38
CA ARG A 34 0.32 3.27 -21.62
C ARG A 34 0.59 4.15 -20.38
N LEU A 35 0.81 3.52 -19.23
CA LEU A 35 1.06 4.22 -17.98
C LEU A 35 2.52 4.08 -17.54
N SER A 36 3.28 5.16 -17.61
CA SER A 36 4.62 5.25 -17.01
C SER A 36 4.55 5.41 -15.50
N ASP A 37 5.68 5.18 -14.82
CA ASP A 37 5.85 5.44 -13.38
C ASP A 37 4.83 4.72 -12.49
N VAL A 38 4.31 3.58 -12.96
CA VAL A 38 3.47 2.70 -12.15
C VAL A 38 4.39 1.92 -11.23
N TRP A 39 4.24 2.13 -9.94
CA TRP A 39 4.96 1.40 -8.91
C TRP A 39 4.56 -0.07 -8.92
N ILE A 40 5.54 -0.96 -8.89
CA ILE A 40 5.35 -2.40 -8.82
C ILE A 40 5.91 -2.88 -7.50
N ASN A 41 5.04 -3.01 -6.51
CA ASN A 41 5.45 -3.51 -5.20
C ASN A 41 5.24 -5.02 -5.14
N HIS A 42 6.30 -5.73 -4.80
CA HIS A 42 6.29 -7.17 -4.55
C HIS A 42 6.84 -7.48 -3.14
N THR A 43 6.63 -6.51 -2.23
CA THR A 43 6.61 -6.62 -0.76
C THR A 43 7.37 -7.83 -0.23
N GLY A 44 8.69 -7.70 -0.05
CA GLY A 44 9.63 -8.75 0.37
C GLY A 44 11.01 -8.51 -0.22
N ALA A 45 11.06 -7.84 -1.38
CA ALA A 45 12.24 -7.17 -1.90
C ALA A 45 12.35 -5.78 -1.26
N ARG A 46 13.15 -5.71 -0.22
CA ARG A 46 13.56 -4.43 0.34
C ARG A 46 14.32 -3.69 -0.75
N LEU A 47 13.84 -2.49 -1.11
CA LEU A 47 14.57 -1.40 -1.77
C LEU A 47 14.47 -1.28 -3.30
N GLU A 48 13.86 -2.20 -4.05
CA GLU A 48 13.67 -1.96 -5.48
C GLU A 48 12.38 -1.20 -5.74
N ASN A 49 12.53 0.11 -5.88
CA ASN A 49 11.51 1.04 -6.38
C ASN A 49 11.24 0.74 -7.87
N VAL A 50 10.70 -0.44 -8.17
CA VAL A 50 10.45 -0.80 -9.56
C VAL A 50 9.25 -0.02 -10.08
N LYS A 51 9.44 0.60 -11.23
CA LYS A 51 8.41 1.32 -11.95
C LYS A 51 8.33 0.87 -13.40
N THR A 52 7.18 1.08 -14.02
CA THR A 52 7.08 1.02 -15.47
C THR A 52 7.87 2.14 -16.14
N ASP A 53 8.45 1.85 -17.30
CA ASP A 53 9.16 2.82 -18.13
C ASP A 53 8.19 3.83 -18.81
N SER A 54 8.72 4.73 -19.65
CA SER A 54 7.92 5.72 -20.39
C SER A 54 6.93 5.10 -21.39
N GLN A 55 7.09 3.82 -21.73
CA GLN A 55 6.20 3.04 -22.59
C GLN A 55 5.24 2.15 -21.78
N GLY A 56 5.22 2.31 -20.46
CA GLY A 56 4.42 1.53 -19.52
C GLY A 56 4.89 0.08 -19.35
N ARG A 57 6.09 -0.27 -19.82
CA ARG A 57 6.62 -1.63 -19.78
C ARG A 57 7.36 -1.88 -18.48
N PHE A 58 7.42 -3.15 -18.09
CA PHE A 58 8.22 -3.60 -16.95
C PHE A 58 8.79 -5.00 -17.21
N ASP A 59 9.86 -5.31 -16.46
CA ASP A 59 10.51 -6.62 -16.42
C ASP A 59 11.16 -6.77 -15.04
N ILE A 60 10.71 -7.75 -14.27
CA ILE A 60 11.14 -7.99 -12.89
C ILE A 60 11.38 -9.45 -12.63
N GLU A 61 12.25 -9.75 -11.66
CA GLU A 61 12.39 -11.06 -11.05
C GLU A 61 11.89 -11.00 -9.61
N THR A 62 11.05 -11.95 -9.19
CA THR A 62 10.48 -11.95 -7.84
C THR A 62 10.22 -13.35 -7.31
N ARG A 63 10.25 -13.48 -5.99
CA ARG A 63 9.77 -14.67 -5.25
C ARG A 63 8.45 -14.42 -4.54
N ALA A 64 7.88 -13.22 -4.68
CA ALA A 64 6.63 -12.88 -4.03
C ALA A 64 5.47 -13.68 -4.67
N PRO A 65 4.57 -14.26 -3.86
CA PRO A 65 3.38 -14.96 -4.38
C PRO A 65 2.32 -14.00 -4.94
N ALA A 66 2.47 -12.70 -4.69
CA ALA A 66 1.63 -11.65 -5.27
C ALA A 66 2.38 -10.33 -5.40
N ILE A 67 1.94 -9.51 -6.35
CA ILE A 67 2.45 -8.16 -6.60
C ILE A 67 1.29 -7.18 -6.72
N VAL A 68 1.55 -5.91 -6.41
CA VAL A 68 0.58 -4.83 -6.52
C VAL A 68 1.13 -3.70 -7.38
N PHE A 69 0.36 -3.32 -8.38
CA PHE A 69 0.63 -2.18 -9.25
C PHE A 69 -0.10 -0.95 -8.72
N ARG A 70 0.63 0.13 -8.47
CA ARG A 70 0.10 1.38 -7.90
C ARG A 70 0.45 2.59 -8.75
N LYS A 71 -0.52 3.47 -8.96
CA LYS A 71 -0.30 4.80 -9.52
C LYS A 71 -1.33 5.75 -8.93
N HIS A 72 -0.89 6.90 -8.44
CA HIS A 72 -1.81 7.93 -7.94
C HIS A 72 -2.83 8.29 -9.01
N GLY A 73 -4.09 8.41 -8.59
CA GLY A 73 -5.19 8.64 -9.53
C GLY A 73 -5.72 7.36 -10.17
N PHE A 74 -5.31 6.18 -9.69
CA PHE A 74 -5.83 4.91 -10.17
C PHE A 74 -6.12 3.95 -9.01
N GLN A 75 -7.07 3.04 -9.24
CA GLN A 75 -7.26 1.88 -8.39
C GLN A 75 -6.06 0.93 -8.58
N SER A 76 -5.44 0.52 -7.48
CA SER A 76 -4.31 -0.40 -7.51
C SER A 76 -4.75 -1.76 -8.04
N LYS A 77 -3.86 -2.44 -8.77
CA LYS A 77 -4.12 -3.80 -9.26
C LYS A 77 -3.29 -4.82 -8.50
N TYR A 78 -3.99 -5.75 -7.85
CA TYR A 78 -3.39 -6.94 -7.25
C TYR A 78 -3.29 -8.08 -8.27
N CYS A 79 -2.14 -8.74 -8.31
CA CYS A 79 -1.88 -9.87 -9.18
C CYS A 79 -1.22 -11.01 -8.39
N ARG A 80 -1.84 -12.20 -8.42
CA ARG A 80 -1.20 -13.44 -7.96
C ARG A 80 -0.09 -13.84 -8.93
N VAL A 81 0.99 -14.40 -8.38
CA VAL A 81 2.14 -14.89 -9.14
C VAL A 81 2.18 -16.41 -9.04
N SER A 82 2.27 -17.08 -10.19
CA SER A 82 2.25 -18.55 -10.26
C SER A 82 3.34 -19.12 -11.18
N GLY A 83 4.21 -18.28 -11.75
CA GLY A 83 5.23 -18.67 -12.71
C GLY A 83 5.58 -17.54 -13.68
N ASP A 84 6.53 -17.82 -14.57
CA ASP A 84 6.99 -16.90 -15.61
C ASP A 84 5.87 -16.67 -16.63
N ARG A 85 5.51 -15.40 -16.85
CA ARG A 85 4.51 -15.04 -17.86
C ARG A 85 4.54 -13.56 -18.22
N PRO A 86 4.14 -13.21 -19.45
CA PRO A 86 3.79 -11.84 -19.76
C PRO A 86 2.50 -11.43 -19.05
N LEU A 87 2.43 -10.17 -18.60
CA LEU A 87 1.27 -9.59 -17.94
C LEU A 87 0.75 -8.38 -18.73
N SER A 88 -0.55 -8.33 -18.95
CA SER A 88 -1.26 -7.12 -19.36
C SER A 88 -2.06 -6.62 -18.18
N VAL A 89 -1.67 -5.47 -17.66
CA VAL A 89 -2.23 -4.90 -16.42
C VAL A 89 -3.02 -3.65 -16.78
N ILE A 90 -4.29 -3.61 -16.38
CA ILE A 90 -5.14 -2.43 -16.53
C ILE A 90 -5.33 -1.80 -15.14
N LEU A 91 -4.98 -0.53 -15.02
CA LEU A 91 -5.31 0.28 -13.85
C LEU A 91 -6.55 1.12 -14.16
N THR A 92 -7.58 0.94 -13.34
CA THR A 92 -8.84 1.67 -13.51
C THR A 92 -8.75 3.03 -12.83
N GLY A 93 -9.05 4.09 -13.58
CA GLY A 93 -9.06 5.47 -13.09
C GLY A 93 -10.12 6.32 -13.79
N PRO A 94 -10.25 7.61 -13.41
CA PRO A 94 -9.54 8.21 -12.28
C PRO A 94 -10.02 7.64 -10.94
N ALA A 95 -9.09 7.36 -10.04
CA ALA A 95 -9.40 7.12 -8.65
C ALA A 95 -10.05 8.36 -8.05
N LEU A 96 -10.92 8.15 -7.06
CA LEU A 96 -11.51 9.24 -6.30
C LEU A 96 -10.41 10.11 -5.69
N GLN A 97 -10.64 11.42 -5.63
CA GLN A 97 -9.80 12.33 -4.84
C GLN A 97 -9.96 12.00 -3.36
N ALA A 98 -8.87 12.09 -2.59
CA ALA A 98 -8.96 11.90 -1.15
C ALA A 98 -9.93 12.93 -0.57
N LYS A 99 -10.93 12.46 0.18
CA LYS A 99 -11.84 13.38 0.88
C LYS A 99 -11.05 14.08 1.98
N VAL A 100 -10.87 15.39 1.85
CA VAL A 100 -10.33 16.20 2.94
C VAL A 100 -11.30 16.16 4.10
N CYS A 101 -10.80 15.78 5.27
CA CYS A 101 -11.60 15.72 6.48
C CYS A 101 -11.85 17.12 7.01
N GLY A 102 -13.08 17.62 6.86
CA GLY A 102 -13.47 18.91 7.45
C GLY A 102 -13.39 18.88 8.98
N ALA A 103 -13.26 20.05 9.61
CA ALA A 103 -13.13 20.21 11.07
C ALA A 103 -14.26 19.55 11.91
N PHE A 104 -15.37 19.18 11.28
CA PHE A 104 -16.56 18.56 11.89
C PHE A 104 -16.83 17.11 11.42
N SER A 105 -15.84 16.46 10.82
CA SER A 105 -16.01 15.10 10.32
C SER A 105 -16.12 14.08 11.48
N ASN A 106 -17.00 13.08 11.32
CA ASN A 106 -17.20 11.95 12.25
C ASN A 106 -16.03 10.96 12.18
N CYS A 107 -14.82 11.46 12.36
CA CYS A 107 -13.59 10.72 12.13
C CYS A 107 -12.59 10.93 13.26
N VAL A 108 -11.48 10.23 13.17
CA VAL A 108 -10.32 10.41 14.03
C VAL A 108 -9.12 10.78 13.16
N LEU A 109 -8.47 11.89 13.51
CA LEU A 109 -7.32 12.47 12.82
C LEU A 109 -6.10 12.57 13.75
N LEU A 110 -4.91 12.77 13.18
CA LEU A 110 -3.69 13.09 13.93
C LEU A 110 -3.59 14.60 14.14
N LYS A 111 -3.81 15.03 15.38
CA LYS A 111 -3.81 16.45 15.76
C LYS A 111 -2.38 17.00 15.72
N GLY A 112 -2.18 18.16 15.11
CA GLY A 112 -0.88 18.85 15.10
C GLY A 112 0.11 18.38 14.01
N PHE A 113 -0.23 17.38 13.21
CA PHE A 113 0.65 16.82 12.19
C PHE A 113 0.20 17.06 10.75
N MET A 114 -0.61 18.12 10.51
CA MET A 114 -1.21 18.42 9.21
C MET A 114 -1.73 17.16 8.50
N SER A 115 -2.40 16.27 9.23
CA SER A 115 -2.83 14.99 8.67
C SER A 115 -3.89 15.23 7.60
N TRP A 116 -3.60 14.85 6.35
CA TRP A 116 -4.47 15.09 5.20
C TRP A 116 -5.64 14.10 5.11
N PHE A 117 -5.58 12.99 5.86
CA PHE A 117 -6.65 12.01 5.93
C PHE A 117 -6.99 11.65 7.38
N CYS A 118 -8.26 11.33 7.56
CA CYS A 118 -8.83 10.87 8.82
C CYS A 118 -9.51 9.52 8.60
N LEU A 119 -9.61 8.74 9.66
CA LEU A 119 -10.34 7.47 9.61
C LEU A 119 -11.75 7.65 10.19
N PRO A 120 -12.81 7.24 9.48
CA PRO A 120 -14.17 7.35 10.00
C PRO A 120 -14.30 6.54 11.30
N LYS A 121 -15.18 6.99 12.21
CA LYS A 121 -15.53 6.21 13.39
C LYS A 121 -16.42 5.04 12.98
N VAL A 122 -15.84 3.85 12.90
CA VAL A 122 -16.55 2.61 12.55
C VAL A 122 -16.95 1.86 13.83
N PRO A 123 -18.21 1.40 13.98
CA PRO A 123 -18.62 0.58 15.12
C PRO A 123 -17.73 -0.65 15.30
N GLY A 124 -17.36 -0.96 16.54
CA GLY A 124 -16.46 -2.08 16.85
C GLY A 124 -14.97 -1.78 16.70
N VAL A 125 -14.60 -0.62 16.15
CA VAL A 125 -13.21 -0.14 16.12
C VAL A 125 -12.89 0.62 17.41
N THR A 126 -11.90 0.14 18.15
CA THR A 126 -11.32 0.86 19.29
C THR A 126 -10.12 1.68 18.82
N VAL A 127 -10.03 2.94 19.25
CA VAL A 127 -8.94 3.84 18.85
C VAL A 127 -8.11 4.24 20.07
N SER A 128 -6.78 4.18 19.96
CA SER A 128 -5.89 4.61 21.03
C SER A 128 -5.93 6.13 21.24
N LYS A 129 -5.40 6.57 22.38
CA LYS A 129 -4.91 7.95 22.50
C LYS A 129 -3.86 8.21 21.41
N GLN A 130 -3.76 9.47 20.99
CA GLN A 130 -2.66 9.86 20.12
C GLN A 130 -1.38 9.84 20.91
N ASP A 131 -0.39 9.16 20.38
CA ASP A 131 0.97 9.18 20.88
C ASP A 131 1.78 10.14 20.00
N ASN A 132 2.68 10.91 20.60
CA ASN A 132 3.39 11.99 19.92
C ASN A 132 4.86 11.98 20.33
N ASP A 133 5.73 12.20 19.35
CA ASP A 133 7.08 12.72 19.51
C ASP A 133 7.14 14.16 18.95
N ILE A 134 8.33 14.77 18.88
CA ILE A 134 8.57 16.14 18.38
C ILE A 134 8.04 16.30 16.95
N ASP A 135 8.32 15.34 16.08
CA ASP A 135 8.03 15.37 14.65
C ASP A 135 7.20 14.17 14.15
N TYR A 136 6.71 13.33 15.07
CA TYR A 136 5.82 12.20 14.76
C TYR A 136 4.55 12.20 15.60
N GLY A 137 3.44 11.83 14.97
CA GLY A 137 2.18 11.59 15.66
C GLY A 137 1.56 10.28 15.19
N GLN A 138 1.04 9.48 16.10
CA GLN A 138 0.44 8.18 15.76
C GLN A 138 -0.82 7.85 16.55
N ARG A 139 -1.68 7.02 15.96
CA ARG A 139 -2.83 6.37 16.58
C ARG A 139 -2.94 4.94 16.09
N LEU A 140 -3.40 4.08 16.98
CA LEU A 140 -3.64 2.68 16.68
C LEU A 140 -5.15 2.41 16.69
N PHE A 141 -5.63 1.75 15.65
CA PHE A 141 -7.04 1.41 15.41
C PHE A 141 -7.19 -0.09 15.46
N TRP A 142 -8.14 -0.61 16.23
CA TRP A 142 -8.20 -2.03 16.54
C TRP A 142 -9.61 -2.58 16.43
N VAL A 143 -9.72 -3.81 15.95
CA VAL A 143 -10.93 -4.62 15.98
C VAL A 143 -10.66 -5.92 16.72
N ARG A 144 -11.69 -6.50 17.33
CA ARG A 144 -11.66 -7.89 17.80
C ARG A 144 -12.04 -8.79 16.64
N THR A 145 -11.19 -9.75 16.33
CA THR A 145 -11.42 -10.82 15.36
C THR A 145 -11.56 -12.16 16.10
N GLN A 146 -11.94 -13.22 15.37
CA GLN A 146 -11.96 -14.58 15.94
C GLN A 146 -10.57 -15.06 16.39
N SER A 147 -9.50 -14.53 15.77
CA SER A 147 -8.11 -14.88 16.04
C SER A 147 -7.41 -13.94 17.04
N GLY A 148 -8.12 -12.97 17.61
CA GLY A 148 -7.57 -12.02 18.58
C GLY A 148 -7.75 -10.57 18.15
N ARG A 149 -6.81 -9.70 18.52
CA ARG A 149 -6.86 -8.27 18.18
C ARG A 149 -6.12 -8.05 16.87
N ALA A 150 -6.79 -7.46 15.89
CA ALA A 150 -6.17 -6.97 14.66
C ALA A 150 -6.28 -5.45 14.62
N GLY A 151 -5.34 -4.78 13.95
CA GLY A 151 -5.39 -3.33 13.88
C GLY A 151 -4.47 -2.74 12.84
N ILE A 152 -4.63 -1.44 12.63
CA ILE A 152 -3.80 -0.62 11.76
C ILE A 152 -3.23 0.54 12.56
N GLN A 153 -2.09 1.03 12.10
CA GLN A 153 -1.44 2.22 12.63
C GLN A 153 -1.63 3.37 11.63
N HIS A 154 -2.20 4.47 12.09
CA HIS A 154 -2.18 5.74 11.38
C HIS A 154 -1.13 6.60 12.04
N ALA A 155 -0.06 6.95 11.31
CA ALA A 155 0.92 7.90 11.80
C ALA A 155 1.29 8.91 10.71
N ALA A 156 1.96 9.98 11.13
CA ALA A 156 2.47 11.04 10.29
C ALA A 156 3.80 11.54 10.87
N GLY A 157 4.71 11.96 9.98
CA GLY A 157 6.01 12.52 10.31
C GLY A 157 6.97 12.43 9.11
N PRO A 158 8.12 13.10 9.15
CA PRO A 158 9.02 13.24 7.99
C PRO A 158 9.49 11.92 7.36
N MET A 159 9.66 10.87 8.17
CA MET A 159 10.06 9.54 7.70
C MET A 159 8.89 8.55 7.63
N TRP A 160 7.66 9.00 7.86
CA TRP A 160 6.51 8.10 7.79
C TRP A 160 6.16 7.82 6.34
N GLY A 161 6.09 6.53 5.98
CA GLY A 161 5.71 6.10 4.64
C GLY A 161 4.20 6.14 4.40
N PRO A 162 3.73 5.79 3.19
CA PRO A 162 2.31 5.82 2.80
C PRO A 162 1.42 4.78 3.53
N GLY A 163 1.92 4.14 4.61
CA GLY A 163 1.15 3.19 5.41
C GLY A 163 0.79 1.90 4.67
N LEU A 164 1.69 1.42 3.80
CA LEU A 164 1.47 0.15 3.09
C LEU A 164 1.25 -1.00 4.09
N PRO A 165 0.29 -1.91 3.82
CA PRO A 165 0.10 -3.10 4.65
C PRO A 165 1.35 -3.98 4.65
N PHE A 166 1.51 -4.80 5.70
CA PHE A 166 2.57 -5.80 5.74
C PHE A 166 2.45 -6.79 4.58
N ASP A 167 3.62 -7.21 4.09
CA ASP A 167 3.79 -8.12 2.96
C ASP A 167 2.94 -9.39 3.11
N GLU A 168 3.01 -10.00 4.29
CA GLU A 168 2.27 -11.20 4.66
C GLU A 168 0.76 -11.03 4.54
N ASP A 169 0.24 -9.86 4.91
CA ASP A 169 -1.20 -9.59 4.87
C ASP A 169 -1.67 -9.43 3.42
N VAL A 170 -0.87 -8.79 2.57
CA VAL A 170 -1.12 -8.67 1.13
C VAL A 170 -1.07 -10.04 0.45
N TRP A 171 -0.09 -10.86 0.82
CA TRP A 171 0.10 -12.19 0.23
C TRP A 171 -0.95 -13.19 0.69
N ALA A 172 -1.35 -13.13 1.96
CA ALA A 172 -2.40 -14.00 2.49
C ALA A 172 -3.82 -13.52 2.15
N ALA A 173 -3.99 -12.29 1.66
CA ALA A 173 -5.30 -11.73 1.33
C ALA A 173 -6.05 -12.58 0.30
N ARG A 174 -7.26 -13.04 0.66
CA ARG A 174 -8.19 -13.66 -0.30
C ARG A 174 -8.65 -12.63 -1.33
N ASP A 175 -9.01 -11.45 -0.84
CA ASP A 175 -9.47 -10.30 -1.61
C ASP A 175 -8.58 -9.11 -1.26
N TYR A 176 -8.05 -8.41 -2.27
CA TYR A 176 -7.24 -7.20 -2.09
C TYR A 176 -7.76 -6.07 -2.96
N ALA A 177 -8.04 -4.93 -2.34
CA ALA A 177 -8.40 -3.71 -3.03
C ALA A 177 -7.75 -2.52 -2.33
N GLU A 178 -7.18 -1.62 -3.11
CA GLU A 178 -6.59 -0.38 -2.64
C GLU A 178 -6.84 0.70 -3.70
N THR A 179 -7.01 1.93 -3.25
CA THR A 179 -7.12 3.10 -4.11
C THR A 179 -5.98 4.04 -3.78
N ALA A 180 -5.13 4.34 -4.76
CA ALA A 180 -4.08 5.34 -4.61
C ALA A 180 -4.69 6.72 -4.93
N TYR A 181 -5.17 7.39 -3.88
CA TYR A 181 -5.79 8.70 -4.00
C TYR A 181 -4.78 9.75 -4.51
N ILE A 182 -5.31 10.77 -5.18
CA ILE A 182 -4.62 12.04 -5.43
C ILE A 182 -5.02 12.98 -4.29
N ASP A 183 -4.07 13.77 -3.78
CA ASP A 183 -4.36 14.82 -2.81
C ASP A 183 -5.14 16.00 -3.42
N SER A 184 -5.42 17.03 -2.61
CA SER A 184 -6.14 18.23 -3.06
C SER A 184 -5.34 19.13 -4.00
N GLU A 185 -4.02 18.97 -4.07
CA GLU A 185 -3.09 19.80 -4.83
C GLU A 185 -2.58 19.11 -6.11
N GLY A 186 -2.98 17.86 -6.36
CA GLY A 186 -2.47 17.06 -7.47
C GLY A 186 -1.07 16.48 -7.22
N LEU A 187 -0.57 16.59 -5.99
CA LEU A 187 0.76 16.14 -5.59
C LEU A 187 0.68 14.75 -4.94
N SER A 188 1.81 14.03 -5.00
CA SER A 188 1.95 12.73 -4.38
C SER A 188 2.43 12.92 -2.94
N SER A 189 1.60 12.56 -1.96
CA SER A 189 2.02 12.33 -0.57
C SER A 189 2.82 11.05 -0.43
#